data_AF-A0A431K1G0-F1
#
_entry.id   AF-A0A431K1G0-F1
#
_cell.length_a   1.000
_cell.length_b   1.000
_cell.length_c   1.000
_cell.angle_alpha   90.00
_cell.angle_beta   90.00
_cell.angle_gamma   90.00
#
_symmetry.space_group_name_H-M   'P 1'
#
loop_
_entity.id
_entity.type
_entity.pdbx_description
1 polymer ?
#
loop_
_entity_poly.entity_id
_entity_poly.type
_entity_poly.pdbx_seq_one_letter_code
_entity_poly.pdbx_strand_id
1 'polypeptide(L)'
;MRPLCFVLIPFGRKTIPSGRTVDFDAVYSALIRPAIEAAGMEALREDGEAVGGTIHKAAHERLILCDFAVADLTLASPNVFYELGLRHGRRPATTVMLFGDTGALPFDVAPLHTLRYELVAGGVPADPAAAAAALTRLLNEARDGQDAPRCDSRVFQLLEDHVVPDIARLKTDVFREQVCYALEARNTLAAARRAGKDAVQAAALTLGDLS
;
A
#
# COMPACT_ATOMS: atom_id res chain seq x y z
N MET A 1 -5.34 3.79 -17.86
CA MET A 1 -4.98 2.89 -16.76
C MET A 1 -5.18 3.63 -15.44
N ARG A 2 -5.65 2.95 -14.38
CA ARG A 2 -5.78 3.59 -13.05
C ARG A 2 -4.37 3.74 -12.42
N PRO A 3 -4.09 4.82 -11.67
CA PRO A 3 -2.84 4.93 -10.91
C PRO A 3 -2.72 3.80 -9.88
N LEU A 4 -1.50 3.31 -9.67
CA LEU A 4 -1.23 2.27 -8.67
C LEU A 4 -0.95 2.90 -7.30
N CYS A 5 -1.57 2.35 -6.25
CA CYS A 5 -1.34 2.72 -4.87
C CYS A 5 -0.81 1.52 -4.08
N PHE A 6 0.45 1.57 -3.67
CA PHE A 6 1.08 0.51 -2.88
C PHE A 6 0.61 0.56 -1.43
N VAL A 7 0.35 -0.58 -0.81
CA VAL A 7 -0.13 -0.69 0.57
C VAL A 7 0.91 -1.38 1.43
N LEU A 8 1.53 -0.61 2.33
CA LEU A 8 2.47 -1.09 3.32
C LEU A 8 1.70 -1.39 4.61
N ILE A 9 1.39 -2.66 4.85
CA ILE A 9 0.60 -3.08 6.01
C ILE A 9 1.09 -4.44 6.53
N PRO A 10 1.07 -4.69 7.85
CA PRO A 10 1.28 -6.03 8.38
C PRO A 10 0.20 -7.03 7.93
N PHE A 11 0.47 -8.33 8.06
CA PHE A 11 -0.49 -9.39 7.71
C PHE A 11 -1.13 -10.03 8.93
N GLY A 12 -2.40 -10.41 8.76
CA GLY A 12 -3.16 -11.16 9.75
C GLY A 12 -3.36 -10.41 11.07
N ARG A 13 -3.57 -11.18 12.13
CA ARG A 13 -3.77 -10.64 13.48
C ARG A 13 -2.43 -10.51 14.19
N LYS A 14 -2.11 -9.32 14.69
CA LYS A 14 -0.88 -9.05 15.44
C LYS A 14 -1.16 -8.25 16.69
N THR A 15 -0.38 -8.48 17.73
CA THR A 15 -0.43 -7.69 18.96
C THR A 15 0.44 -6.45 18.78
N ILE A 16 -0.15 -5.28 18.95
CA ILE A 16 0.53 -3.98 18.84
C ILE A 16 1.15 -3.58 20.19
N PRO A 17 2.06 -2.59 20.24
CA PRO A 17 2.78 -2.22 21.47
C PRO A 17 1.89 -1.92 22.68
N SER A 18 0.67 -1.41 22.49
CA SER A 18 -0.31 -1.20 23.57
C SER A 18 -0.92 -2.48 24.15
N GLY A 19 -0.54 -3.66 23.65
CA GLY A 19 -1.04 -4.97 24.08
C GLY A 19 -2.35 -5.39 23.42
N ARG A 20 -2.94 -4.54 22.58
CA ARG A 20 -4.16 -4.85 21.83
C ARG A 20 -3.84 -5.76 20.64
N THR A 21 -4.74 -6.66 20.28
CA THR A 21 -4.65 -7.40 19.02
C THR A 21 -5.40 -6.65 17.94
N VAL A 22 -4.76 -6.49 16.78
CA VAL A 22 -5.32 -5.82 15.59
C VAL A 22 -5.37 -6.82 14.44
N ASP A 23 -6.48 -6.83 13.72
CA ASP A 23 -6.68 -7.59 12.49
C ASP A 23 -6.36 -6.70 11.28
N PHE A 24 -5.15 -6.83 10.76
CA PHE A 24 -4.68 -6.02 9.65
C PHE A 24 -5.32 -6.40 8.31
N ASP A 25 -5.85 -7.62 8.18
CA ASP A 25 -6.63 -8.02 7.01
C ASP A 25 -8.00 -7.32 7.02
N ALA A 26 -8.61 -7.15 8.20
CA ALA A 26 -9.82 -6.34 8.34
C ALA A 26 -9.55 -4.85 8.06
N VAL A 27 -8.44 -4.30 8.56
CA VAL A 27 -8.02 -2.91 8.25
C VAL A 27 -7.86 -2.74 6.74
N TYR A 28 -7.17 -3.66 6.08
CA TYR A 28 -6.99 -3.59 4.63
C TYR A 28 -8.32 -3.67 3.86
N SER A 29 -9.13 -4.69 4.15
CA SER A 29 -10.33 -5.00 3.37
C SER A 29 -11.49 -4.02 3.61
N ALA A 30 -11.65 -3.51 4.84
CA ALA A 30 -12.76 -2.64 5.20
C ALA A 30 -12.44 -1.14 5.08
N LEU A 31 -11.17 -0.75 5.21
CA LEU A 31 -10.75 0.66 5.22
C LEU A 31 -9.87 1.00 4.02
N ILE A 32 -8.69 0.37 3.89
CA ILE A 32 -7.66 0.83 2.95
C ILE A 32 -8.06 0.60 1.49
N ARG A 33 -8.41 -0.65 1.14
CA ARG A 33 -8.75 -1.01 -0.24
C ARG A 33 -9.95 -0.22 -0.76
N PRO A 34 -11.09 -0.13 -0.04
CA PRO A 34 -12.22 0.68 -0.47
C PRO A 34 -11.86 2.15 -0.68
N ALA A 35 -11.01 2.72 0.18
CA ALA A 35 -10.61 4.11 0.06
C ALA A 35 -9.78 4.40 -1.20
N ILE A 36 -8.84 3.50 -1.51
CA ILE A 36 -8.00 3.58 -2.71
C ILE A 36 -8.85 3.44 -3.98
N GLU A 37 -9.77 2.46 -4.00
CA GLU A 37 -10.66 2.24 -5.14
C GLU A 37 -11.61 3.42 -5.35
N ALA A 38 -12.13 4.01 -4.27
CA ALA A 38 -12.96 5.22 -4.32
C ALA A 38 -12.18 6.46 -4.80
N ALA A 39 -10.85 6.50 -4.62
CA ALA A 39 -9.98 7.52 -5.18
C ALA A 39 -9.65 7.26 -6.67
N GLY A 40 -10.22 6.23 -7.30
CA GLY A 40 -9.99 5.89 -8.71
C GLY A 40 -8.62 5.23 -8.97
N MET A 41 -7.99 4.69 -7.94
CA MET A 41 -6.69 4.03 -7.99
C MET A 41 -6.87 2.51 -7.86
N GLU A 42 -5.79 1.77 -8.13
CA GLU A 42 -5.73 0.32 -7.92
C GLU A 42 -4.81 -0.01 -6.74
N ALA A 43 -5.36 -0.74 -5.75
CA ALA A 43 -4.65 -1.09 -4.53
C ALA A 43 -3.71 -2.27 -4.76
N LEU A 44 -2.42 -2.06 -4.52
CA LEU A 44 -1.40 -3.10 -4.53
C LEU A 44 -0.94 -3.38 -3.11
N ARG A 45 -1.54 -4.38 -2.49
CA ARG A 45 -1.02 -5.02 -1.29
C ARG A 45 -0.24 -6.25 -1.73
N GLU A 46 1.03 -6.35 -1.37
CA GLU A 46 1.72 -7.62 -1.46
C GLU A 46 1.10 -8.57 -0.45
N ASP A 47 0.86 -9.83 -0.79
CA ASP A 47 0.38 -10.81 0.20
C ASP A 47 1.61 -11.49 0.81
N GLY A 48 1.67 -11.57 2.13
CA GLY A 48 2.86 -11.99 2.88
C GLY A 48 3.34 -13.41 2.63
N GLU A 49 4.65 -13.57 2.86
CA GLU A 49 5.49 -14.77 2.83
C GLU A 49 5.76 -15.41 1.47
N ALA A 50 6.83 -14.94 0.84
CA ALA A 50 7.54 -15.74 -0.12
C ALA A 50 8.91 -16.15 0.41
N VAL A 51 9.09 -17.46 0.43
CA VAL A 51 10.31 -18.17 0.81
C VAL A 51 11.45 -17.77 -0.12
N GLY A 52 12.50 -17.18 0.45
CA GLY A 52 13.80 -16.99 -0.20
C GLY A 52 13.95 -15.72 -1.04
N GLY A 53 14.39 -14.61 -0.40
CA GLY A 53 15.29 -13.56 -0.93
C GLY A 53 14.87 -12.73 -2.17
N THR A 54 14.36 -13.35 -3.21
CA THR A 54 14.12 -12.80 -4.55
C THR A 54 12.91 -11.87 -4.61
N ILE A 55 11.94 -12.05 -3.71
CA ILE A 55 10.69 -11.28 -3.66
C ILE A 55 10.92 -9.85 -3.18
N HIS A 56 11.88 -9.64 -2.27
CA HIS A 56 12.22 -8.32 -1.75
C HIS A 56 12.58 -7.33 -2.87
N LYS A 57 13.24 -7.78 -3.95
CA LYS A 57 13.60 -6.88 -5.04
C LYS A 57 12.37 -6.39 -5.82
N ALA A 58 11.47 -7.30 -6.20
CA ALA A 58 10.25 -6.96 -6.94
C ALA A 58 9.30 -6.10 -6.09
N ALA A 59 9.22 -6.35 -4.79
CA ALA A 59 8.44 -5.57 -3.83
C ALA A 59 8.92 -4.11 -3.72
N HIS A 60 10.22 -3.93 -3.50
CA HIS A 60 10.80 -2.59 -3.42
C HIS A 60 10.73 -1.85 -4.76
N GLU A 61 10.91 -2.55 -5.88
CA GLU A 61 10.70 -1.98 -7.22
C GLU A 61 9.27 -1.48 -7.38
N ARG A 62 8.25 -2.26 -6.96
CA ARG A 62 6.85 -1.83 -6.98
C ARG A 62 6.59 -0.60 -6.12
N LEU A 63 7.11 -0.57 -4.90
CA LEU A 63 6.97 0.56 -3.98
C LEU A 63 7.55 1.86 -4.56
N ILE A 64 8.70 1.76 -5.23
CA ILE A 64 9.37 2.89 -5.88
C ILE A 64 8.59 3.38 -7.10
N LEU A 65 8.02 2.45 -7.88
CA LEU A 65 7.35 2.75 -9.16
C LEU A 65 5.87 3.16 -9.00
N CYS A 66 5.20 2.76 -7.92
CA CYS A 66 3.81 3.17 -7.68
C CYS A 66 3.67 4.70 -7.54
N ASP A 67 2.58 5.22 -8.09
CA ASP A 67 2.29 6.66 -8.06
C ASP A 67 1.95 7.12 -6.63
N PHE A 68 1.24 6.28 -5.88
CA PHE A 68 0.79 6.53 -4.51
C PHE A 68 1.21 5.41 -3.55
N ALA A 69 1.25 5.72 -2.26
CA ALA A 69 1.44 4.73 -1.21
C ALA A 69 0.58 5.03 0.02
N VAL A 70 0.11 3.98 0.69
CA VAL A 70 -0.53 4.04 2.01
C VAL A 70 0.27 3.16 2.97
N ALA A 71 0.72 3.71 4.10
CA ALA A 71 1.50 2.99 5.09
C ALA A 71 0.81 2.94 6.45
N ASP A 72 0.51 1.73 6.94
CA ASP A 72 -0.08 1.53 8.27
C ASP A 72 1.01 1.30 9.33
N LEU A 73 1.14 2.25 10.25
CA LEU A 73 2.19 2.26 11.26
C LEU A 73 1.74 1.67 12.61
N THR A 74 0.53 1.11 12.69
CA THR A 74 -0.11 0.71 13.95
C THR A 74 0.67 -0.37 14.69
N LEU A 75 1.29 -1.30 13.97
CA LEU A 75 2.12 -2.36 14.57
C LEU A 75 3.50 -1.89 15.03
N ALA A 76 3.95 -0.70 14.60
CA ALA A 76 5.35 -0.31 14.69
C ALA A 76 6.30 -1.35 14.05
N SER A 77 5.90 -1.91 12.90
CA SER A 77 6.67 -2.94 12.19
C SER A 77 7.97 -2.37 11.62
N PRO A 78 9.16 -2.95 11.95
CA PRO A 78 10.43 -2.53 11.36
C PRO A 78 10.45 -2.57 9.83
N ASN A 79 9.77 -3.55 9.23
CA ASN A 79 9.70 -3.68 7.77
C ASN A 79 8.91 -2.52 7.15
N VAL A 80 7.77 -2.15 7.73
CA VAL A 80 6.95 -1.03 7.24
C VAL A 80 7.72 0.29 7.37
N PHE A 81 8.47 0.49 8.45
CA PHE A 81 9.32 1.69 8.59
C PHE A 81 10.46 1.72 7.58
N TYR A 82 11.08 0.58 7.29
CA TYR A 82 12.14 0.49 6.28
C TYR A 82 11.59 0.85 4.89
N GLU A 83 10.47 0.26 4.50
CA GLU A 83 9.78 0.55 3.23
C GLU A 83 9.31 2.02 3.16
N LEU A 84 8.76 2.58 4.24
CA LEU A 84 8.41 4.00 4.31
C LEU A 84 9.64 4.89 4.11
N GLY A 85 10.78 4.52 4.69
CA GLY A 85 12.06 5.20 4.48
C GLY A 85 12.50 5.16 3.02
N LEU A 86 12.43 3.99 2.36
CA LEU A 86 12.72 3.86 0.93
C LEU A 86 11.80 4.73 0.08
N ARG A 87 10.50 4.74 0.40
CA ARG A 87 9.49 5.56 -0.27
C ARG A 87 9.83 7.05 -0.14
N HIS A 88 10.03 7.54 1.07
CA HIS A 88 10.38 8.94 1.33
C HIS A 88 11.73 9.33 0.71
N GLY A 89 12.70 8.41 0.64
CA GLY A 89 13.98 8.66 -0.02
C GLY A 89 13.86 8.82 -1.54
N ARG A 90 12.79 8.28 -2.15
CA ARG A 90 12.63 8.25 -3.60
C ARG A 90 11.48 9.11 -4.13
N ARG A 91 10.52 9.45 -3.29
CA ARG A 91 9.30 10.16 -3.63
C ARG A 91 9.10 11.31 -2.64
N PRO A 92 8.97 12.56 -3.13
CA PRO A 92 8.82 13.73 -2.26
C PRO A 92 7.41 13.85 -1.67
N ALA A 93 6.44 13.16 -2.25
CA ALA A 93 5.02 13.28 -1.93
C ALA A 93 4.27 11.96 -2.23
N THR A 94 2.95 12.03 -2.11
CA THR A 94 1.95 10.99 -2.44
C THR A 94 1.99 9.75 -1.56
N THR A 95 2.40 9.92 -0.30
CA THR A 95 2.41 8.88 0.73
C THR A 95 1.47 9.28 1.88
N VAL A 96 0.44 8.48 2.13
CA VAL A 96 -0.49 8.70 3.24
C VAL A 96 -0.21 7.69 4.35
N MET A 97 0.05 8.16 5.56
CA MET A 97 0.26 7.27 6.71
C MET A 97 -1.03 7.08 7.51
N LEU A 98 -1.20 5.87 8.04
CA LEU A 98 -2.31 5.48 8.91
C LEU A 98 -1.78 5.09 10.30
N PHE A 99 -2.59 5.34 11.33
CA PHE A 99 -2.28 4.88 12.68
C PHE A 99 -3.56 4.58 13.50
N GLY A 100 -3.73 3.33 13.87
CA GLY A 100 -4.90 2.78 14.55
C GLY A 100 -4.81 2.71 16.08
N ASP A 101 -3.86 3.43 16.69
CA ASP A 101 -3.67 3.40 18.15
C ASP A 101 -3.68 4.80 18.77
N THR A 102 -3.85 4.83 20.09
CA THR A 102 -3.83 6.03 20.93
C THR A 102 -2.42 6.46 21.34
N GLY A 103 -1.43 5.59 21.11
CA GLY A 103 -0.03 5.85 21.42
C GLY A 103 0.62 6.96 20.58
N ALA A 104 1.86 7.23 20.92
CA ALA A 104 2.72 8.13 20.16
C ALA A 104 3.37 7.38 18.99
N LEU A 105 3.47 8.05 17.85
CA LEU A 105 4.32 7.61 16.74
C LEU A 105 5.80 7.82 17.09
N PRO A 106 6.73 7.07 16.48
CA PRO A 106 8.16 7.32 16.63
C PRO A 106 8.55 8.73 16.19
N PHE A 107 9.60 9.27 16.82
CA PHE A 107 10.02 10.68 16.72
C PHE A 107 10.11 11.22 15.27
N ASP A 108 10.70 10.47 14.34
CA ASP A 108 10.95 10.96 12.98
C ASP A 108 9.66 11.07 12.14
N VAL A 109 8.69 10.19 12.37
CA VAL A 109 7.42 10.15 11.63
C VAL A 109 6.29 10.90 12.35
N ALA A 110 6.40 11.13 13.66
CA ALA A 110 5.35 11.78 14.45
C ALA A 110 4.92 13.19 13.95
N PRO A 111 5.82 14.05 13.43
CA PRO A 111 5.43 15.35 12.89
C PRO A 111 4.78 15.30 11.50
N LEU A 112 4.88 14.16 10.81
CA LEU A 112 4.34 14.00 9.47
C LEU A 112 2.83 13.72 9.54
N HIS A 113 2.09 14.13 8.51
CA HIS A 113 0.64 14.01 8.50
C HIS A 113 0.22 12.54 8.50
N THR A 114 -0.51 12.13 9.54
CA THR A 114 -1.01 10.76 9.71
C THR A 114 -2.51 10.78 9.92
N LEU A 115 -3.23 10.00 9.13
CA LEU A 115 -4.64 9.74 9.36
C LEU A 115 -4.78 8.73 10.51
N ARG A 116 -5.38 9.18 11.60
CA ARG A 116 -5.71 8.29 12.72
C ARG A 116 -7.08 7.65 12.48
N TYR A 117 -7.20 6.38 12.85
CA TYR A 117 -8.46 5.66 12.86
C TYR A 117 -8.62 4.93 14.20
N GLU A 118 -9.87 4.64 14.58
CA GLU A 118 -10.16 3.96 15.83
C GLU A 118 -10.37 2.46 15.62
N LEU A 119 -10.03 1.69 16.64
CA LEU A 119 -10.20 0.23 16.66
C LEU A 119 -11.16 -0.14 17.79
N VAL A 120 -12.07 -1.09 17.55
CA VAL A 120 -12.91 -1.69 18.60
C VAL A 120 -12.16 -2.79 19.35
N ALA A 121 -12.79 -3.35 20.39
CA ALA A 121 -12.22 -4.45 21.21
C ALA A 121 -11.81 -5.69 20.38
N GLY A 122 -12.44 -5.93 19.23
CA GLY A 122 -12.11 -7.03 18.32
C GLY A 122 -10.86 -6.84 17.46
N GLY A 123 -10.23 -5.66 17.51
CA GLY A 123 -9.06 -5.34 16.69
C GLY A 123 -9.37 -4.94 15.26
N VAL A 124 -10.62 -4.59 14.97
CA VAL A 124 -11.08 -4.12 13.65
C VAL A 124 -11.41 -2.63 13.70
N PRO A 125 -11.39 -1.90 12.56
CA PRO A 125 -11.77 -0.49 12.53
C PRO A 125 -13.17 -0.26 13.12
N ALA A 126 -13.30 0.79 13.95
CA ALA A 126 -14.58 1.13 14.60
C ALA A 126 -15.59 1.73 13.62
N ASP A 127 -15.14 2.66 12.78
CA ASP A 127 -15.90 3.22 11.67
C ASP A 127 -15.06 3.14 10.38
N PRO A 128 -15.02 1.97 9.72
CA PRO A 128 -14.24 1.79 8.50
C PRO A 128 -14.72 2.70 7.37
N ALA A 129 -16.00 3.06 7.32
CA ALA A 129 -16.56 3.89 6.25
C ALA A 129 -16.09 5.35 6.37
N ALA A 130 -16.16 5.93 7.58
CA ALA A 130 -15.67 7.29 7.82
C ALA A 130 -14.15 7.36 7.62
N ALA A 131 -13.40 6.38 8.11
CA ALA A 131 -11.95 6.32 7.93
C ALA A 131 -11.57 6.14 6.45
N ALA A 132 -12.30 5.32 5.69
CA ALA A 132 -12.10 5.17 4.26
C ALA A 132 -12.39 6.47 3.51
N ALA A 133 -13.49 7.18 3.83
CA ALA A 133 -13.82 8.46 3.22
C ALA A 133 -12.73 9.53 3.49
N ALA A 134 -12.19 9.57 4.71
CA ALA A 134 -11.08 10.45 5.07
C ALA A 134 -9.80 10.10 4.28
N LEU A 135 -9.47 8.81 4.14
CA LEU A 135 -8.34 8.35 3.35
C LEU A 135 -8.51 8.68 1.85
N THR A 136 -9.71 8.46 1.29
CA THR A 136 -10.02 8.83 -0.09
C THR A 136 -9.81 10.32 -0.33
N ARG A 137 -10.23 11.18 0.61
CA ARG A 137 -9.99 12.63 0.51
C ARG A 137 -8.49 12.95 0.46
N LEU A 138 -7.69 12.37 1.35
CA LEU A 138 -6.23 12.59 1.37
C LEU A 138 -5.56 12.08 0.08
N LEU A 139 -6.00 10.95 -0.46
CA LEU A 139 -5.49 10.41 -1.73
C LEU A 139 -5.85 11.30 -2.92
N ASN A 140 -7.07 11.85 -2.95
CA ASN A 140 -7.48 12.82 -3.97
C ASN A 140 -6.68 14.12 -3.85
N GLU A 141 -6.50 14.65 -2.63
CA GLU A 141 -5.66 15.84 -2.39
C GLU A 141 -4.20 15.61 -2.84
N ALA A 142 -3.64 14.43 -2.57
CA ALA A 142 -2.30 14.05 -3.03
C ALA A 142 -2.20 13.92 -4.55
N ARG A 143 -3.27 13.48 -5.22
CA ARG A 143 -3.33 13.38 -6.69
C ARG A 143 -3.48 14.75 -7.33
N ASP A 144 -4.41 15.55 -6.84
CA ASP A 144 -4.78 16.82 -7.44
C ASP A 144 -3.69 17.89 -7.15
N GLY A 145 -2.93 17.71 -6.07
CA GLY A 145 -1.76 18.54 -5.72
C GLY A 145 -0.47 18.17 -6.46
N GLN A 146 -0.48 17.34 -7.51
CA GLN A 146 0.75 16.92 -8.21
C GLN A 146 1.57 18.09 -8.80
N ASP A 147 0.94 19.23 -9.10
CA ASP A 147 1.62 20.42 -9.62
C ASP A 147 2.26 21.30 -8.53
N ALA A 148 1.87 21.11 -7.25
CA ALA A 148 2.45 21.77 -6.09
C ALA A 148 2.37 20.85 -4.85
N PRO A 149 3.06 19.70 -4.87
CA PRO A 149 2.85 18.65 -3.90
C PRO A 149 3.32 19.10 -2.51
N ARG A 150 2.46 18.96 -1.50
CA ARG A 150 2.86 19.14 -0.11
C ARG A 150 3.84 18.03 0.24
N CYS A 151 5.13 18.39 0.30
CA CYS A 151 6.20 17.42 0.53
C CYS A 151 5.98 16.66 1.85
N ASP A 152 5.81 15.35 1.77
CA ASP A 152 5.63 14.44 2.91
C ASP A 152 6.93 13.73 3.31
N SER A 153 7.99 13.90 2.51
CA SER A 153 9.32 13.37 2.80
C SER A 153 10.25 14.41 3.42
N ARG A 154 10.77 14.10 4.62
CA ARG A 154 11.84 14.92 5.23
C ARG A 154 13.10 15.02 4.38
N VAL A 155 13.41 13.99 3.59
CA VAL A 155 14.60 13.99 2.72
C VAL A 155 14.48 15.10 1.68
N PHE A 156 13.32 15.23 1.05
CA PHE A 156 13.09 16.24 0.02
C PHE A 156 12.78 17.63 0.59
N GLN A 157 12.30 17.73 1.83
CA GLN A 157 12.21 19.03 2.54
C GLN A 157 13.59 19.64 2.82
N LEU A 158 14.63 18.82 3.00
CA LEU A 158 16.00 19.27 3.30
C LEU A 158 16.84 19.52 2.05
N LEU A 159 16.45 18.95 0.91
CA LEU A 159 17.21 19.01 -0.33
C LEU A 159 16.46 19.87 -1.37
N GLU A 160 16.63 21.19 -1.27
CA GLU A 160 15.90 22.22 -2.05
C GLU A 160 16.03 22.03 -3.58
N ASP A 161 17.12 21.44 -4.07
CA ASP A 161 17.42 21.26 -5.51
C ASP A 161 17.44 19.80 -5.99
N HIS A 162 16.95 18.85 -5.19
CA HIS A 162 17.04 17.44 -5.58
C HIS A 162 15.97 17.08 -6.62
N VAL A 163 16.39 17.02 -7.88
CA VAL A 163 15.57 16.48 -8.96
C VAL A 163 15.39 14.99 -8.72
N VAL A 164 14.16 14.60 -8.40
CA VAL A 164 13.73 13.20 -8.35
C VAL A 164 14.11 12.56 -9.69
N PRO A 165 14.97 11.52 -9.72
CA PRO A 165 15.36 10.91 -10.98
C PRO A 165 14.12 10.42 -11.72
N ASP A 166 13.92 10.84 -12.98
CA ASP A 166 12.90 10.25 -13.85
C ASP A 166 13.41 8.87 -14.27
N ILE A 167 13.17 7.84 -13.43
CA ILE A 167 13.45 6.44 -13.76
C ILE A 167 12.37 6.00 -14.75
N ALA A 168 12.42 6.61 -15.94
CA ALA A 168 11.78 6.27 -17.19
C ALA A 168 10.33 5.80 -17.09
N ARG A 169 9.41 6.68 -17.52
CA ARG A 169 8.07 6.33 -18.04
C ARG A 169 8.00 4.94 -18.71
N LEU A 170 9.00 4.57 -19.53
CA LEU A 170 9.12 3.26 -20.18
C LEU A 170 9.22 2.06 -19.22
N LYS A 171 10.05 2.15 -18.16
CA LYS A 171 10.09 1.08 -17.14
C LYS A 171 8.80 1.05 -16.34
N THR A 172 8.18 2.21 -16.13
CA THR A 172 6.89 2.31 -15.42
C THR A 172 5.76 1.69 -16.24
N ASP A 173 5.75 1.82 -17.56
CA ASP A 173 4.70 1.25 -18.42
C ASP A 173 4.80 -0.28 -18.52
N VAL A 174 6.01 -0.83 -18.78
CA VAL A 174 6.24 -2.29 -18.75
C VAL A 174 5.93 -2.86 -17.36
N PHE A 175 6.34 -2.15 -16.31
CA PHE A 175 6.00 -2.52 -14.94
C PHE A 175 4.49 -2.54 -14.69
N ARG A 176 3.78 -1.49 -15.13
CA ARG A 176 2.32 -1.40 -14.99
C ARG A 176 1.62 -2.54 -15.73
N GLU A 177 2.06 -2.87 -16.94
CA GLU A 177 1.56 -4.01 -17.71
C GLU A 177 1.78 -5.34 -16.95
N GLN A 178 3.00 -5.58 -16.46
CA GLN A 178 3.33 -6.79 -15.71
C GLN A 178 2.54 -6.91 -14.40
N VAL A 179 2.39 -5.81 -13.67
CA VAL A 179 1.61 -5.77 -12.42
C VAL A 179 0.13 -6.02 -12.70
N CYS A 180 -0.44 -5.37 -13.72
CA CYS A 180 -1.85 -5.57 -14.06
C CYS A 180 -2.09 -7.00 -14.52
N TYR A 181 -1.22 -7.56 -15.36
CA TYR A 181 -1.28 -8.96 -15.75
C TYR A 181 -1.24 -9.89 -14.53
N ALA A 182 -0.32 -9.66 -13.59
CA ALA A 182 -0.23 -10.45 -12.37
C ALA A 182 -1.48 -10.33 -11.47
N LEU A 183 -2.06 -9.13 -11.37
CA LEU A 183 -3.30 -8.89 -10.61
C LEU A 183 -4.50 -9.57 -11.27
N GLU A 184 -4.64 -9.46 -12.59
CA GLU A 184 -5.67 -10.14 -13.38
C GLU A 184 -5.54 -11.66 -13.28
N ALA A 185 -4.33 -12.20 -13.41
CA ALA A 185 -4.03 -13.61 -13.24
C ALA A 185 -4.41 -14.09 -11.83
N ARG A 186 -4.03 -13.34 -10.79
CA ARG A 186 -4.37 -13.65 -9.40
C ARG A 186 -5.88 -13.64 -9.18
N ASN A 187 -6.58 -12.62 -9.67
CA ASN A 187 -8.03 -12.50 -9.54
C ASN A 187 -8.76 -13.64 -10.27
N THR A 188 -8.29 -13.99 -11.46
CA THR A 188 -8.81 -15.13 -12.25
C THR A 188 -8.63 -16.44 -11.50
N LEU A 189 -7.42 -16.70 -10.98
CA LEU A 189 -7.14 -17.91 -10.18
C LEU A 189 -7.96 -17.94 -8.88
N ALA A 190 -8.12 -16.81 -8.19
CA ALA A 190 -8.93 -16.72 -6.97
C ALA A 190 -10.43 -16.93 -7.23
N ALA A 191 -10.95 -16.46 -8.35
CA ALA A 191 -12.31 -16.76 -8.80
C ALA A 191 -12.45 -18.25 -9.17
N ALA A 192 -11.51 -18.79 -9.93
CA ALA A 192 -11.49 -20.19 -10.34
C ALA A 192 -11.43 -21.16 -9.15
N ARG A 193 -10.60 -20.87 -8.14
CA ARG A 193 -10.52 -21.65 -6.89
C ARG A 193 -11.87 -21.74 -6.16
N ARG A 194 -12.69 -20.69 -6.22
CA ARG A 194 -14.05 -20.67 -5.66
C ARG A 194 -15.05 -21.47 -6.50
N ALA A 195 -14.83 -21.55 -7.82
CA ALA A 195 -15.70 -22.23 -8.77
C ALA A 195 -15.41 -23.74 -8.92
N GLY A 196 -14.27 -24.22 -8.43
CA GLY A 196 -13.92 -25.65 -8.41
C GLY A 196 -12.81 -26.04 -9.38
N LYS A 197 -12.48 -27.33 -9.38
CA LYS A 197 -11.25 -27.87 -10.01
C LYS A 197 -11.18 -27.62 -11.52
N ASP A 198 -12.29 -27.77 -12.23
CA ASP A 198 -12.35 -27.59 -13.69
C ASP A 198 -12.11 -26.13 -14.09
N ALA A 199 -12.64 -25.19 -13.30
CA ALA A 199 -12.41 -23.76 -13.49
C ALA A 199 -10.95 -23.38 -13.26
N VAL A 200 -10.28 -23.99 -12.29
CA VAL A 200 -8.83 -23.78 -12.04
C VAL A 200 -8.00 -24.27 -13.23
N GLN A 201 -8.36 -25.42 -13.80
CA GLN A 201 -7.64 -25.99 -14.93
C GLN A 201 -7.84 -25.17 -16.22
N ALA A 202 -9.05 -24.64 -16.45
CA ALA A 202 -9.31 -23.70 -17.53
C ALA A 202 -8.56 -22.37 -17.37
N ALA A 203 -8.50 -21.83 -16.15
CA ALA A 203 -7.74 -20.61 -15.85
C ALA A 203 -6.23 -20.81 -16.09
N ALA A 204 -5.68 -21.96 -15.70
CA ALA A 204 -4.28 -22.30 -15.93
C ALA A 204 -3.92 -22.37 -17.43
N LEU A 205 -4.80 -22.98 -18.25
CA LEU A 205 -4.61 -23.05 -19.71
C LEU A 205 -4.65 -21.66 -20.38
N THR A 206 -5.43 -20.73 -19.83
CA THR A 206 -5.59 -19.38 -20.39
C THR A 206 -4.41 -18.47 -20.04
N LEU A 207 -3.81 -18.66 -18.84
CA LEU A 207 -2.69 -17.85 -18.34
C LEU A 207 -1.32 -18.30 -18.86
N GLY A 208 -1.23 -19.47 -19.50
CA GLY A 208 0.03 -20.05 -20.00
C GLY A 208 1.03 -20.43 -18.89
N ASP A 209 2.21 -20.92 -19.27
CA ASP A 209 3.30 -21.17 -18.31
C ASP A 209 3.94 -19.85 -17.89
N LEU A 210 3.79 -19.52 -16.60
CA LEU A 210 4.56 -18.47 -15.93
C LEU A 210 6.01 -18.96 -15.77
N SER A 211 6.84 -18.71 -16.78
CA SER A 211 8.30 -18.90 -16.73
C SER A 211 9.04 -17.61 -16.42
#